data_AF-A0A4U5NXG7-F1
#
_entry.id   AF-A0A4U5NXG7-F1
#
_cell.length_a   1.000
_cell.length_b   1.000
_cell.length_c   1.000
_cell.angle_alpha   90.00
_cell.angle_beta   90.00
_cell.angle_gamma   90.00
#
_symmetry.space_group_name_H-M   'P 1'
#
loop_
_entity.id
_entity.type
_entity.pdbx_description
1 polymer ?
#
loop_
_entity_poly.entity_id
_entity_poly.type
_entity_poly.pdbx_seq_one_letter_code
_entity_poly.pdbx_strand_id
1 'polypeptide(L)'
;MSEHDYSDYEHDDLGSPADDSDVKRHARAQHNALERRRRDNIKDMYQSIKEVVNEAHNERLSRSQILKKTIDRIENNDDKLKQLENEVRQLEKEIADNQRKVDEEKAKINVSSTS
;
A
#
# COMPACT_ATOMS: atom_id res chain seq x y z
N MET A 1 28.06 31.50 57.83
CA MET A 1 29.20 30.57 57.99
C MET A 1 28.62 29.19 58.17
N SER A 2 29.15 28.25 57.40
CA SER A 2 28.69 26.86 57.21
C SER A 2 29.10 25.98 58.39
N GLU A 3 28.20 25.14 58.89
CA GLU A 3 28.56 23.87 59.54
C GLU A 3 28.07 22.75 58.62
N HIS A 4 29.03 22.15 57.92
CA HIS A 4 28.84 21.04 57.00
C HIS A 4 28.90 19.75 57.79
N ASP A 5 27.78 19.05 57.82
CA ASP A 5 27.55 17.79 58.52
C ASP A 5 28.31 16.62 57.87
N TYR A 6 28.75 15.70 58.73
CA TYR A 6 29.43 14.46 58.46
C TYR A 6 28.57 13.53 57.58
N SER A 7 29.16 12.93 56.54
CA SER A 7 29.08 11.47 56.36
C SER A 7 30.07 11.01 55.29
N ASP A 8 31.17 10.52 55.82
CA ASP A 8 32.02 9.47 55.27
C ASP A 8 31.15 8.28 54.84
N TYR A 9 30.73 8.28 53.57
CA TYR A 9 30.31 7.06 52.89
C TYR A 9 31.33 6.78 51.80
N GLU A 10 32.32 5.97 52.15
CA GLU A 10 33.05 5.15 51.19
C GLU A 10 32.04 4.39 50.34
N HIS A 11 31.82 4.89 49.12
CA HIS A 11 31.18 4.09 48.08
C HIS A 11 32.28 3.24 47.44
N ASP A 12 32.68 2.21 48.19
CA ASP A 12 33.52 1.12 47.74
C ASP A 12 32.70 0.25 46.75
N ASP A 13 32.38 0.82 45.58
CA ASP A 13 31.77 0.11 44.47
C ASP A 13 32.85 -0.10 43.42
N LEU A 14 33.41 -1.30 43.48
CA LEU A 14 34.21 -1.94 42.44
C LEU A 14 33.36 -2.20 41.19
N GLY A 15 32.78 -1.14 40.62
CA GLY A 15 32.13 -1.15 39.31
C GLY A 15 33.19 -1.08 38.22
N SER A 16 33.67 -2.25 37.78
CA SER A 16 34.63 -2.36 36.69
C SER A 16 34.10 -1.64 35.43
N PRO A 17 34.87 -0.71 34.81
CA PRO A 17 34.43 0.07 33.64
C PRO A 17 34.22 -0.78 32.36
N ALA A 18 34.40 -2.09 32.43
CA ALA A 18 34.16 -3.04 31.34
C ALA A 18 32.65 -3.31 31.11
N ASP A 19 31.81 -3.27 32.14
CA ASP A 19 30.42 -3.77 32.09
C ASP A 19 29.47 -2.87 31.28
N ASP A 20 29.60 -1.54 31.41
CA ASP A 20 28.77 -0.58 30.66
C ASP A 20 29.07 -0.61 29.13
N SER A 21 30.25 -1.11 28.75
CA SER A 21 30.62 -1.27 27.34
C SER A 21 29.93 -2.47 26.67
N ASP A 22 29.75 -3.56 27.41
CA ASP A 22 29.12 -4.79 26.94
C ASP A 22 27.59 -4.63 26.85
N VAL A 23 26.98 -3.93 27.80
CA VAL A 23 25.56 -3.55 27.74
C VAL A 23 25.27 -2.71 26.48
N LYS A 24 26.08 -1.68 26.20
CA LYS A 24 25.94 -0.86 24.98
C LYS A 24 26.17 -1.67 23.70
N ARG A 25 27.11 -2.61 23.72
CA ARG A 25 27.37 -3.51 22.57
C ARG A 25 26.18 -4.44 22.32
N HIS A 26 25.59 -5.00 23.37
CA HIS A 26 24.42 -5.86 23.28
C HIS A 26 23.20 -5.10 22.77
N ALA A 27 22.94 -3.88 23.29
CA ALA A 27 21.88 -3.01 22.80
C ALA A 27 22.02 -2.69 21.31
N ARG A 28 23.25 -2.35 20.84
CA ARG A 28 23.53 -2.15 19.41
C ARG A 28 23.29 -3.42 18.58
N ALA A 29 23.68 -4.59 19.09
CA ALA A 29 23.47 -5.85 18.40
C ALA A 29 21.97 -6.18 18.24
N GLN A 30 21.18 -6.00 19.29
CA GLN A 30 19.73 -6.15 19.25
C GLN A 30 19.06 -5.18 18.27
N HIS A 31 19.44 -3.90 18.33
CA HIS A 31 18.95 -2.89 17.40
C HIS A 31 19.27 -3.25 15.94
N ASN A 32 20.49 -3.69 15.66
CA ASN A 32 20.90 -4.12 14.33
C ASN A 32 20.13 -5.35 13.83
N ALA A 33 19.83 -6.30 14.73
CA ALA A 33 19.02 -7.47 14.40
C ALA A 33 17.57 -7.07 14.06
N LEU A 34 16.98 -6.16 14.84
CA LEU A 34 15.64 -5.63 14.58
C LEU A 34 15.58 -4.92 13.23
N GLU A 35 16.54 -4.04 12.94
CA GLU A 35 16.56 -3.29 11.69
C GLU A 35 16.81 -4.20 10.47
N ARG A 36 17.55 -5.31 10.61
CA ARG A 36 17.63 -6.34 9.57
C ARG A 36 16.27 -6.95 9.27
N ARG A 37 15.54 -7.41 10.30
CA ARG A 37 14.17 -7.94 10.12
C ARG A 37 13.24 -6.91 9.47
N ARG A 38 13.31 -5.64 9.89
CA ARG A 38 12.53 -4.55 9.30
C ARG A 38 12.83 -4.39 7.81
N ARG A 39 14.10 -4.42 7.42
CA ARG A 39 14.53 -4.32 6.01
C ARG A 39 14.10 -5.52 5.18
N ASP A 40 14.14 -6.73 5.74
CA ASP A 40 13.69 -7.94 5.05
C ASP A 40 12.18 -7.88 4.81
N ASN A 41 11.38 -7.49 5.80
CA ASN A 41 9.93 -7.29 5.64
C ASN A 41 9.63 -6.26 4.53
N ILE A 42 10.36 -5.14 4.49
CA ILE A 42 10.19 -4.13 3.43
C ILE A 42 10.56 -4.70 2.07
N LYS A 43 11.66 -5.47 1.97
CA LYS A 43 12.08 -6.10 0.74
C LYS A 43 11.02 -7.06 0.21
N ASP A 44 10.39 -7.84 1.08
CA ASP A 44 9.32 -8.76 0.71
C ASP A 44 8.08 -8.00 0.22
N MET A 45 7.69 -6.91 0.88
CA MET A 45 6.61 -6.04 0.40
C MET A 45 6.90 -5.48 -1.01
N TYR A 46 8.13 -5.02 -1.28
CA TYR A 46 8.51 -4.56 -2.62
C TYR A 46 8.43 -5.68 -3.67
N GLN A 47 8.73 -6.92 -3.29
CA GLN A 47 8.64 -8.08 -4.17
C GLN A 47 7.17 -8.39 -4.51
N SER A 48 6.27 -8.35 -3.51
CA SER A 48 4.82 -8.50 -3.74
C SER A 48 4.26 -7.39 -4.65
N ILE A 49 4.64 -6.13 -4.43
CA ILE A 49 4.21 -5.02 -5.29
C ILE A 49 4.73 -5.21 -6.72
N LYS A 50 5.99 -5.63 -6.87
CA LYS A 50 6.59 -5.88 -8.19
C LYS A 50 5.81 -6.93 -8.98
N GLU A 51 5.41 -8.03 -8.34
CA GLU A 51 4.65 -9.10 -8.98
C GLU A 51 3.29 -8.63 -9.48
N VAL A 52 2.62 -7.76 -8.73
CA VAL A 52 1.35 -7.18 -9.18
C VAL A 52 1.58 -6.27 -10.38
N VAL A 53 2.56 -5.38 -10.32
CA VAL A 53 2.74 -4.28 -11.29
C VAL A 53 3.43 -4.70 -12.58
N ASN A 54 4.19 -5.80 -12.56
CA ASN A 54 5.00 -6.21 -13.71
C ASN A 54 4.34 -7.34 -14.51
N GLU A 55 4.00 -7.07 -15.76
CA GLU A 55 3.40 -8.05 -16.68
C GLU A 55 4.42 -9.04 -17.24
N ALA A 56 5.72 -8.68 -17.25
CA ALA A 56 6.80 -9.51 -17.75
C ALA A 56 7.72 -9.98 -16.62
N HIS A 57 7.63 -11.26 -16.23
CA HIS A 57 8.33 -11.86 -15.09
C HIS A 57 9.87 -11.62 -15.03
N ASN A 58 10.50 -11.29 -16.16
CA ASN A 58 11.96 -11.22 -16.28
C ASN A 58 12.56 -9.80 -16.22
N GLU A 59 11.76 -8.74 -16.02
CA GLU A 59 12.30 -7.38 -15.93
C GLU A 59 12.91 -7.10 -14.54
N ARG A 60 14.16 -6.63 -14.52
CA ARG A 60 14.83 -6.17 -13.31
C ARG A 60 14.47 -4.71 -13.05
N LEU A 61 13.48 -4.50 -12.18
CA LEU A 61 13.04 -3.17 -11.74
C LEU A 61 13.74 -2.74 -10.44
N SER A 62 14.15 -1.47 -10.39
CA SER A 62 14.61 -0.82 -9.16
C SER A 62 13.43 -0.50 -8.23
N ARG A 63 13.70 -0.22 -6.95
CA ARG A 63 12.64 0.18 -5.99
C ARG A 63 11.88 1.42 -6.45
N SER A 64 12.58 2.44 -6.96
CA SER A 64 11.94 3.66 -7.46
C SER A 64 11.09 3.38 -8.70
N GLN A 65 11.54 2.50 -9.59
CA GLN A 65 10.75 2.08 -10.76
C GLN A 65 9.50 1.30 -10.34
N ILE A 66 9.59 0.41 -9.35
CA ILE A 66 8.44 -0.31 -8.80
C ILE A 66 7.40 0.70 -8.27
N LEU A 67 7.82 1.66 -7.44
CA LEU A 67 6.90 2.69 -6.92
C LEU A 67 6.26 3.51 -8.04
N LYS A 68 7.06 3.97 -9.02
CA LYS A 68 6.55 4.77 -10.14
C LYS A 68 5.52 3.99 -10.95
N LYS A 69 5.85 2.78 -11.40
CA LYS A 69 4.91 1.93 -12.14
C LYS A 69 3.64 1.60 -11.32
N THR A 70 3.75 1.51 -9.99
CA THR A 70 2.59 1.29 -9.12
C THR A 70 1.64 2.49 -9.17
N ILE A 71 2.18 3.71 -9.06
CA ILE A 71 1.40 4.95 -9.16
C ILE A 71 0.74 5.02 -10.54
N ASP A 72 1.54 4.86 -11.61
CA ASP A 72 1.05 4.90 -12.99
C ASP A 72 -0.10 3.88 -13.20
N ARG A 73 0.02 2.67 -12.63
CA ARG A 73 -1.02 1.63 -12.73
C ARG A 73 -2.30 2.00 -11.97
N ILE A 74 -2.20 2.60 -10.80
CA ILE A 74 -3.37 3.03 -10.02
C ILE A 74 -4.11 4.12 -10.79
N GLU A 75 -3.40 5.14 -11.27
CA GLU A 75 -3.98 6.24 -12.04
C GLU A 75 -4.66 5.74 -13.33
N ASN A 76 -3.98 4.85 -14.08
CA ASN A 76 -4.56 4.24 -15.26
C ASN A 76 -5.80 3.40 -14.97
N ASN A 77 -5.81 2.68 -13.84
CA ASN A 77 -6.97 1.88 -13.43
C ASN A 77 -8.16 2.78 -13.04
N ASP A 78 -7.91 3.87 -12.33
CA ASP A 78 -8.96 4.84 -11.96
C ASP A 78 -9.59 5.48 -13.19
N ASP A 79 -8.78 5.86 -14.18
CA ASP A 79 -9.29 6.41 -15.43
C ASP A 79 -10.04 5.36 -16.27
N LYS A 80 -9.55 4.12 -16.29
CA LYS A 80 -10.25 3.00 -16.94
C LYS A 80 -11.58 2.68 -16.27
N LEU A 81 -11.66 2.74 -14.94
CA LEU A 81 -12.91 2.57 -14.21
C LEU A 81 -13.93 3.64 -14.60
N LYS A 82 -13.53 4.92 -14.63
CA LYS A 82 -14.41 6.02 -15.09
C LYS A 82 -14.90 5.82 -16.52
N GLN A 83 -14.02 5.35 -17.42
CA GLN A 83 -14.40 5.06 -18.81
C GLN A 83 -15.42 3.93 -18.89
N LEU A 84 -15.18 2.82 -18.18
CA LEU A 84 -16.10 1.68 -18.14
C LEU A 84 -17.45 2.08 -17.52
N GLU A 85 -17.47 2.88 -16.46
CA GLU A 85 -18.70 3.41 -15.88
C GLU A 85 -19.49 4.29 -16.86
N ASN A 86 -18.79 5.12 -17.65
CA ASN A 86 -19.42 5.91 -18.72
C ASN A 86 -20.01 5.01 -19.81
N GLU A 87 -19.26 3.99 -20.23
CA GLU A 87 -19.71 3.02 -21.24
C GLU A 87 -20.94 2.25 -20.77
N VAL A 88 -20.95 1.75 -19.52
CA VAL A 88 -22.11 1.11 -18.91
C VAL A 88 -23.33 2.04 -18.94
N ARG A 89 -23.17 3.30 -18.52
CA ARG A 89 -24.27 4.28 -18.56
C ARG A 89 -24.81 4.52 -19.97
N GLN A 90 -23.93 4.57 -20.97
CA GLN A 90 -24.34 4.75 -22.36
C GLN A 90 -25.10 3.53 -22.88
N LEU A 91 -24.60 2.33 -22.62
CA LEU A 91 -25.24 1.08 -23.02
C LEU A 91 -26.60 0.90 -22.35
N GLU A 92 -26.74 1.22 -21.06
CA GLU A 92 -28.03 1.19 -20.36
C GLU A 92 -29.05 2.13 -21.01
N LYS A 93 -28.62 3.34 -21.40
CA LYS A 93 -29.47 4.29 -22.12
C LYS A 93 -29.88 3.76 -23.49
N GLU A 94 -28.94 3.20 -24.26
CA GLU A 94 -29.23 2.62 -25.57
C GLU A 94 -30.22 1.47 -25.48
N ILE A 95 -30.06 0.59 -24.47
CA ILE A 95 -31.00 -0.50 -24.20
C ILE A 95 -32.40 0.07 -23.92
N ALA A 96 -32.51 1.08 -23.06
CA ALA A 96 -33.80 1.71 -22.74
C ALA A 96 -34.46 2.35 -23.97
N ASP A 97 -33.69 3.09 -24.78
CA ASP A 97 -34.19 3.73 -26.00
C ASP A 97 -34.64 2.69 -27.04
N ASN A 98 -33.87 1.62 -27.20
CA ASN A 98 -34.21 0.53 -28.12
C ASN A 98 -35.44 -0.25 -27.65
N GLN A 99 -35.56 -0.51 -26.35
CA GLN A 99 -36.75 -1.15 -25.77
C GLN A 99 -38.00 -0.31 -26.03
N ARG A 100 -37.91 1.02 -25.86
CA ARG A 100 -39.03 1.93 -26.17
C ARG A 100 -39.46 1.85 -27.63
N LYS A 101 -38.51 1.85 -28.57
CA LYS A 101 -38.80 1.73 -30.01
C LYS A 101 -39.50 0.41 -30.34
N VAL A 102 -39.03 -0.69 -29.75
CA VAL A 102 -39.65 -2.01 -29.91
C VAL A 102 -41.09 -2.01 -29.42
N ASP A 103 -41.37 -1.38 -28.28
CA ASP A 103 -42.72 -1.32 -27.72
C ASP A 103 -43.65 -0.41 -28.56
N GLU A 104 -43.13 0.71 -29.07
CA GLU A 104 -43.85 1.59 -30.02
C GLU A 104 -44.21 0.86 -31.32
N GLU A 105 -43.30 0.06 -31.88
CA GLU A 105 -43.55 -0.74 -33.08
C GLU A 105 -44.58 -1.85 -32.85
N LYS A 106 -44.48 -2.57 -31.72
CA LYS A 106 -45.48 -3.57 -31.33
C LYS A 106 -46.88 -2.97 -31.20
N ALA A 107 -46.99 -1.78 -30.60
CA ALA A 107 -48.26 -1.09 -30.46
C ALA A 107 -48.87 -0.74 -31.83
N LYS A 108 -48.07 -0.26 -32.79
CA LYS A 108 -48.51 0.04 -34.16
C LYS A 108 -49.04 -1.21 -34.87
N ILE A 109 -48.32 -2.33 -34.78
CA ILE A 109 -48.73 -3.60 -35.38
C ILE A 109 -50.10 -4.06 -34.82
N ASN A 110 -50.28 -3.96 -33.51
CA ASN A 110 -51.51 -4.40 -32.85
C ASN A 110 -52.73 -3.56 -33.25
N VAL A 111 -52.55 -2.23 -33.40
CA VAL A 111 -53.60 -1.33 -33.90
C VAL A 111 -53.96 -1.63 -35.36
N SER A 112 -52.96 -1.90 -36.22
CA SER A 112 -53.21 -2.24 -37.62
C SER A 112 -53.81 -3.63 -37.85
N SER A 113 -53.71 -4.55 -36.87
CA SER A 113 -54.29 -5.90 -36.95
C SER A 113 -55.73 -5.98 -36.42
N THR A 114 -56.20 -4.92 -35.76
CA THR A 114 -57.56 -4.82 -35.19
C THR A 114 -58.50 -3.90 -35.96
N SER A 115 -58.03 -3.26 -37.04
CA SER A 115 -58.82 -2.46 -38.00
C SER A 115 -59.04 -3.23 -39.29
#